data_AF-A0A962B8P1-F1
#
_entry.id   AF-A0A962B8P1-F1
#
_cell.length_a   1.000
_cell.length_b   1.000
_cell.length_c   1.000
_cell.angle_alpha   90.00
_cell.angle_beta   90.00
_cell.angle_gamma   90.00
#
_symmetry.space_group_name_H-M   'P 1'
#
loop_
_entity.id
_entity.type
_entity.pdbx_description
1 polymer ?
#
loop_
_entity_poly.entity_id
_entity_poly.type
_entity_poly.pdbx_seq_one_letter_code
_entity_poly.pdbx_strand_id
1 'polypeptide(L)'
;MKLAWILWLASVMPPSVADPLCLATTVYLEARNQSVLGQRAVAEVALRRRESGRWGDSVCAVVTAPKQFAPTLVKPDFRLANLKAWNRAVAIAFHSERVWAIPNRNRQMVVPGADHFLAHHIADADWAQGVPVAQIGDHTFYKVVNL
;
A
#
# COMPACT_ATOMS: atom_id res chain seq x y z
N MET A 1 -14.46 -4.81 -11.22
CA MET A 1 -13.70 -3.99 -12.20
C MET A 1 -12.37 -4.65 -12.53
N LYS A 2 -11.82 -4.51 -13.74
CA LYS A 2 -10.49 -5.08 -14.08
C LYS A 2 -9.39 -4.15 -13.58
N LEU A 3 -8.27 -4.71 -13.10
CA LEU A 3 -7.10 -3.96 -12.65
C LEU A 3 -6.58 -2.99 -13.71
N ALA A 4 -6.35 -3.46 -14.94
CA ALA A 4 -5.83 -2.63 -16.03
C ALA A 4 -6.71 -1.40 -16.32
N TRP A 5 -8.03 -1.53 -16.20
CA TRP A 5 -8.95 -0.40 -16.38
C TRP A 5 -8.80 0.66 -15.28
N ILE A 6 -8.57 0.24 -14.03
CA ILE A 6 -8.37 1.15 -12.90
C ILE A 6 -7.04 1.88 -13.04
N LEU A 7 -5.96 1.16 -13.37
CA LEU A 7 -4.64 1.76 -13.55
C LEU A 7 -4.59 2.69 -14.77
N TRP A 8 -5.25 2.31 -15.86
CA TRP A 8 -5.41 3.20 -17.02
C TRP A 8 -6.18 4.47 -16.64
N LEU A 9 -7.30 4.35 -15.92
CA LEU A 9 -8.05 5.51 -15.44
C LEU A 9 -7.18 6.42 -14.54
N ALA A 10 -6.37 5.83 -13.65
CA ALA A 10 -5.45 6.60 -12.82
C ALA A 10 -4.41 7.37 -13.65
N SER A 11 -3.92 6.80 -14.75
CA SER A 11 -2.88 7.41 -15.60
C SER A 11 -3.32 8.68 -16.34
N VAL A 12 -4.63 8.91 -16.49
CA VAL A 12 -5.19 10.09 -17.17
C VAL A 12 -5.84 11.08 -16.20
N MET A 13 -5.78 10.80 -14.90
CA MET A 13 -6.37 11.61 -13.84
C MET A 13 -5.30 12.48 -13.16
N PRO A 14 -5.69 13.60 -12.53
CA PRO A 14 -4.75 14.40 -11.74
C PRO A 14 -4.23 13.61 -10.52
N PRO A 15 -3.04 13.94 -9.98
CA PRO A 15 -2.43 13.21 -8.85
C PRO A 15 -3.35 13.08 -7.62
N SER A 16 -4.16 14.11 -7.34
CA SER A 16 -5.11 14.11 -6.21
C SER A 16 -6.20 13.02 -6.31
N VAL A 17 -6.40 12.43 -7.48
CA VAL A 17 -7.31 11.31 -7.73
C VAL A 17 -6.54 10.03 -8.06
N ALA A 18 -5.48 10.15 -8.87
CA ALA A 18 -4.67 9.01 -9.30
C ALA A 18 -3.99 8.28 -8.13
N ASP A 19 -3.30 9.02 -7.26
CA ASP A 19 -2.54 8.42 -6.14
C ASP A 19 -3.45 7.65 -5.16
N PRO A 20 -4.57 8.22 -4.68
CA PRO A 20 -5.53 7.46 -3.87
C PRO A 20 -6.10 6.22 -4.58
N LEU A 21 -6.30 6.27 -5.91
CA LEU A 21 -6.84 5.14 -6.67
C LEU A 21 -5.83 4.01 -6.82
N CYS A 22 -4.56 4.34 -7.09
CA CYS A 22 -3.44 3.40 -7.07
C CYS A 22 -3.25 2.78 -5.67
N LEU A 23 -3.33 3.61 -4.63
CA LEU A 23 -3.27 3.17 -3.24
C LEU A 23 -4.44 2.23 -2.88
N ALA A 24 -5.66 2.55 -3.30
CA ALA A 24 -6.84 1.71 -3.05
C ALA A 24 -6.70 0.33 -3.71
N THR A 25 -6.18 0.30 -4.93
CA THR A 25 -5.87 -0.93 -5.67
C THR A 25 -4.88 -1.80 -4.89
N THR A 26 -3.84 -1.17 -4.36
CA THR A 26 -2.82 -1.84 -3.53
C THR A 26 -3.41 -2.37 -2.24
N VAL A 27 -4.11 -1.53 -1.45
CA VAL A 27 -4.77 -1.94 -0.20
C VAL A 27 -5.75 -3.09 -0.44
N TYR A 28 -6.48 -3.06 -1.55
CA TYR A 28 -7.40 -4.15 -1.91
C TYR A 28 -6.69 -5.46 -2.20
N LEU A 29 -5.62 -5.43 -2.99
CA LEU A 29 -4.91 -6.65 -3.37
C LEU A 29 -4.08 -7.23 -2.23
N GLU A 30 -3.46 -6.37 -1.42
CA GLU A 30 -2.57 -6.76 -0.33
C GLU A 30 -3.32 -7.09 0.97
N ALA A 31 -4.44 -6.40 1.26
CA ALA A 31 -4.98 -6.38 2.63
C ALA A 31 -6.52 -6.39 2.73
N ARG A 32 -7.26 -6.72 1.66
CA ARG A 32 -8.74 -6.69 1.71
C ARG A 32 -9.38 -7.57 2.80
N ASN A 33 -8.71 -8.64 3.20
CA ASN A 33 -9.13 -9.56 4.27
C ASN A 33 -8.67 -9.11 5.66
N GLN A 34 -7.83 -8.07 5.75
CA GLN A 34 -7.33 -7.53 7.01
C GLN A 34 -8.32 -6.58 7.67
N SER A 35 -8.08 -6.32 8.96
CA SER A 35 -8.76 -5.26 9.72
C SER A 35 -8.52 -3.88 9.09
N VAL A 36 -9.33 -2.89 9.44
CA VAL A 36 -9.10 -1.49 9.01
C VAL A 36 -7.72 -1.01 9.41
N LEU A 37 -7.23 -1.43 10.58
CA LEU A 37 -5.89 -1.11 11.07
C LEU A 37 -4.81 -1.71 10.15
N GLY A 38 -4.93 -2.98 9.76
CA GLY A 38 -3.98 -3.64 8.85
C GLY A 38 -3.98 -3.03 7.44
N GLN A 39 -5.15 -2.65 6.93
CA GLN A 39 -5.27 -1.95 5.64
C GLN A 39 -4.61 -0.56 5.68
N ARG A 40 -4.76 0.18 6.80
CA ARG A 40 -4.05 1.45 7.01
C ARG A 40 -2.54 1.25 7.10
N ALA A 41 -2.08 0.18 7.75
CA ALA A 41 -0.65 -0.13 7.86
C ALA A 41 0.00 -0.40 6.50
N VAL A 42 -0.65 -1.15 5.60
CA VAL A 42 -0.16 -1.34 4.22
C VAL A 42 -0.15 -0.02 3.43
N ALA A 43 -1.21 0.79 3.58
CA ALA A 43 -1.24 2.12 2.96
C ALA A 43 -0.08 3.00 3.45
N GLU A 44 0.22 2.93 4.75
CA GLU A 44 1.31 3.67 5.37
C GLU A 44 2.67 3.31 4.78
N VAL A 45 2.92 2.01 4.52
CA VAL A 45 4.15 1.56 3.86
C VAL A 45 4.26 2.19 2.47
N ALA A 46 3.24 2.12 1.63
CA ALA A 46 3.27 2.71 0.29
C ALA A 46 3.51 4.24 0.33
N LEU A 47 2.87 4.95 1.24
CA LEU A 47 3.04 6.39 1.41
C LEU A 47 4.44 6.77 1.92
N ARG A 48 5.00 5.97 2.83
CA ARG A 48 6.39 6.13 3.31
C ARG A 48 7.39 5.87 2.20
N ARG A 49 7.15 4.88 1.35
CA ARG A 49 7.98 4.61 0.17
C ARG A 49 7.96 5.79 -0.82
N ARG A 50 6.80 6.45 -1.02
CA ARG A 50 6.72 7.71 -1.78
C ARG A 50 7.59 8.80 -1.14
N GLU A 51 7.44 9.00 0.17
CA GLU A 51 8.21 10.01 0.92
C GLU A 51 9.73 9.76 0.86
N SER A 52 10.16 8.50 0.74
CA SER A 52 11.57 8.15 0.57
C SER A 52 12.14 8.42 -0.83
N GLY A 53 11.30 8.52 -1.86
CA GLY A 53 11.70 8.68 -3.26
C GLY A 53 12.35 7.44 -3.92
N ARG A 54 12.69 6.38 -3.16
CA ARG A 54 13.44 5.21 -3.66
C ARG A 54 12.74 4.46 -4.80
N TRP A 55 11.40 4.53 -4.89
CA TRP A 55 10.60 3.86 -5.92
C TRP A 55 9.76 4.83 -6.77
N GLY A 56 10.09 6.11 -6.71
CA GLY A 56 9.32 7.17 -7.36
C GLY A 56 8.72 8.17 -6.36
N ASP A 57 8.25 9.28 -6.91
CA ASP A 57 7.77 10.46 -6.21
C ASP A 57 6.23 10.56 -6.13
N SER A 58 5.52 9.59 -6.70
CA SER A 58 4.06 9.42 -6.60
C SER A 58 3.68 8.06 -6.03
N VAL A 59 2.48 7.94 -5.46
CA VAL A 59 2.02 6.63 -4.98
C VAL A 59 1.81 5.66 -6.13
N CYS A 60 1.30 6.13 -7.27
CA CYS A 60 1.20 5.28 -8.46
C CYS A 60 2.56 4.71 -8.87
N ALA A 61 3.63 5.53 -8.92
CA ALA A 61 4.97 5.04 -9.24
C ALA A 61 5.44 3.96 -8.25
N VAL A 62 5.27 4.20 -6.95
CA VAL A 62 5.65 3.26 -5.89
C VAL A 62 4.93 1.91 -6.01
N VAL A 63 3.60 1.92 -6.18
CA VAL A 63 2.81 0.67 -6.15
C VAL A 63 2.85 -0.09 -7.47
N THR A 64 3.28 0.58 -8.54
CA THR A 64 3.54 -0.05 -9.85
C THR A 64 5.02 -0.31 -10.11
N ALA A 65 5.89 -0.04 -9.13
CA ALA A 65 7.29 -0.40 -9.21
C ALA A 65 7.47 -1.93 -9.25
N PRO A 66 8.42 -2.45 -10.05
CA PRO A 66 8.55 -3.88 -10.27
C PRO A 66 8.66 -4.69 -8.97
N LYS A 67 7.75 -5.66 -8.80
CA LYS A 67 7.71 -6.62 -7.69
C LYS A 67 7.61 -5.99 -6.29
N GLN A 68 7.21 -4.72 -6.18
CA GLN A 68 7.08 -4.06 -4.89
C GLN A 68 5.73 -4.30 -4.22
N PHE A 69 4.69 -4.45 -5.03
CA PHE A 69 3.32 -4.68 -4.61
C PHE A 69 2.56 -5.53 -5.64
N ALA A 70 1.47 -6.13 -5.19
CA ALA A 70 0.56 -6.99 -5.92
C ALA A 70 0.06 -6.44 -7.26
N PRO A 71 -0.17 -5.12 -7.49
CA PRO A 71 -0.55 -4.59 -8.80
C PRO A 71 0.40 -4.98 -9.94
N THR A 72 1.67 -5.26 -9.64
CA THR A 72 2.67 -5.72 -10.63
C THR A 72 2.86 -7.24 -10.67
N LEU A 73 2.25 -7.98 -9.75
CA LEU A 73 2.38 -9.42 -9.60
C LEU A 73 1.15 -10.19 -10.12
N VAL A 74 -0.03 -9.58 -10.08
CA VAL A 74 -1.26 -10.17 -10.60
C VAL A 74 -1.43 -9.87 -12.09
N LYS A 75 -2.21 -10.70 -12.79
CA LYS A 75 -2.51 -10.47 -14.21
C LYS A 75 -3.25 -9.14 -14.41
N PRO A 76 -2.98 -8.39 -15.50
CA PRO A 76 -3.67 -7.12 -15.78
C PRO A 76 -5.21 -7.24 -15.87
N ASP A 77 -5.72 -8.41 -16.25
CA ASP A 77 -7.15 -8.70 -16.35
C ASP A 77 -7.80 -9.15 -15.03
N PHE A 78 -7.02 -9.19 -13.93
CA PHE A 78 -7.49 -9.53 -12.60
C PHE A 78 -8.72 -8.70 -12.23
N ARG A 79 -9.79 -9.39 -11.80
CA ARG A 79 -11.07 -8.77 -11.49
C ARG A 79 -11.18 -8.50 -10.00
N LEU A 80 -11.22 -7.21 -9.63
CA LEU A 80 -11.63 -6.76 -8.31
C LEU A 80 -13.16 -6.92 -8.22
N ALA A 81 -13.60 -8.07 -7.69
CA ALA A 81 -15.00 -8.50 -7.68
C ALA A 81 -15.75 -8.16 -6.38
N ASN A 82 -15.06 -8.15 -5.24
CA ASN A 82 -15.68 -7.82 -3.96
C ASN A 82 -15.83 -6.29 -3.81
N LEU A 83 -17.01 -5.76 -4.13
CA LEU A 83 -17.31 -4.32 -4.09
C LEU A 83 -17.27 -3.74 -2.66
N LYS A 84 -17.68 -4.51 -1.65
CA LYS A 84 -17.63 -4.06 -0.25
C LYS A 84 -16.19 -3.84 0.22
N ALA A 85 -15.30 -4.77 -0.11
CA ALA A 85 -13.88 -4.64 0.18
C ALA A 85 -13.24 -3.52 -0.66
N TRP A 86 -13.66 -3.34 -1.92
CA TRP A 86 -13.19 -2.25 -2.77
C TRP A 86 -13.53 -0.88 -2.18
N ASN A 87 -14.80 -0.65 -1.82
CA ASN A 87 -15.25 0.60 -1.23
C ASN A 87 -14.50 0.91 0.08
N ARG A 88 -14.20 -0.12 0.88
CA ARG A 88 -13.38 0.03 2.08
C ARG A 88 -11.94 0.43 1.74
N ALA A 89 -11.32 -0.23 0.78
CA ALA A 89 -9.95 0.08 0.35
C ALA A 89 -9.85 1.51 -0.19
N VAL A 90 -10.84 1.96 -0.97
CA VAL A 90 -10.95 3.36 -1.44
C VAL A 90 -11.06 4.32 -0.25
N ALA A 91 -11.98 4.08 0.68
CA ALA A 91 -12.14 4.95 1.85
C ALA A 91 -10.85 5.05 2.68
N ILE A 92 -10.14 3.94 2.85
CA ILE A 92 -8.86 3.88 3.56
C ILE A 92 -7.79 4.64 2.79
N ALA A 93 -7.64 4.42 1.49
CA ALA A 93 -6.63 5.10 0.67
C ALA A 93 -6.78 6.63 0.71
N PHE A 94 -7.99 7.14 0.46
CA PHE A 94 -8.25 8.59 0.52
C PHE A 94 -8.05 9.15 1.93
N HIS A 95 -8.40 8.40 2.98
CA HIS A 95 -8.13 8.82 4.35
C HIS A 95 -6.63 8.86 4.65
N SER A 96 -5.88 7.83 4.25
CA SER A 96 -4.44 7.73 4.47
C SER A 96 -3.67 8.84 3.75
N GLU A 97 -4.06 9.24 2.54
CA GLU A 97 -3.47 10.40 1.86
C GLU A 97 -3.69 11.71 2.62
N ARG A 98 -4.90 11.94 3.15
CA ARG A 98 -5.17 13.11 3.99
C ARG A 98 -4.34 13.10 5.27
N VAL A 99 -4.17 11.93 5.89
CA VAL A 99 -3.29 11.78 7.06
C VAL A 99 -1.83 12.04 6.67
N TRP A 100 -1.38 11.58 5.50
CA TRP A 100 -0.01 11.80 5.04
C TRP A 100 0.31 13.26 4.74
N ALA A 101 -0.70 14.05 4.34
CA ALA A 101 -0.57 15.50 4.17
C ALA A 101 -0.33 16.26 5.49
N ILE A 102 -0.57 15.63 6.65
CA ILE A 102 -0.24 16.21 7.95
C ILE A 102 1.29 16.12 8.17
N PRO A 103 1.93 17.18 8.71
CA PRO A 103 3.36 17.14 9.04
C PRO A 103 3.71 15.94 9.93
N ASN A 104 4.82 15.28 9.63
CA ASN A 104 5.23 14.01 10.25
C ASN A 104 5.12 14.02 11.79
N ARG A 105 5.59 15.09 12.46
CA ARG A 105 5.50 15.25 13.93
C ARG A 105 4.09 15.15 14.54
N ASN A 106 3.05 15.40 13.75
CA ASN A 106 1.65 15.40 14.16
C ASN A 106 0.85 14.26 13.50
N ARG A 107 1.51 13.43 12.68
CA ARG A 107 0.86 12.39 11.89
C ARG A 107 0.59 11.17 12.77
N GLN A 108 -0.68 10.77 12.88
CA GLN A 108 -1.02 9.50 13.50
C GLN A 108 -0.59 8.35 12.57
N MET A 109 0.34 7.53 13.06
CA MET A 109 0.92 6.40 12.34
C MET A 109 0.51 5.09 13.03
N VAL A 110 0.15 4.10 12.22
CA VAL A 110 -0.15 2.73 12.64
C VAL A 110 1.14 1.91 12.76
N VAL A 111 2.06 2.10 11.81
CA VAL A 111 3.35 1.37 11.75
C VAL A 111 4.51 2.34 11.56
N PRO A 112 4.80 3.18 12.58
CA PRO A 112 5.78 4.26 12.46
C PRO A 112 7.15 3.73 12.06
N GLY A 113 7.65 4.24 10.93
CA GLY A 113 8.95 3.88 10.37
C GLY A 113 8.97 2.62 9.51
N ALA A 114 7.90 1.82 9.46
CA ALA A 114 7.89 0.60 8.66
C ALA A 114 7.80 0.89 7.15
N ASP A 115 8.76 0.40 6.39
CA ASP A 115 8.84 0.57 4.93
C ASP A 115 8.73 -0.76 4.18
N HIS A 116 8.61 -1.87 4.90
CA HIS A 116 8.38 -3.21 4.37
C HIS A 116 7.34 -3.95 5.22
N PHE A 117 6.68 -4.93 4.62
CA PHE A 117 5.83 -5.86 5.33
C PHE A 117 5.91 -7.24 4.68
N LEU A 118 5.67 -8.26 5.48
CA LEU A 118 5.61 -9.65 5.07
C LEU A 118 4.24 -10.22 5.39
N ALA A 119 3.60 -10.84 4.41
CA ALA A 119 2.42 -11.67 4.64
C ALA A 119 2.87 -13.10 4.94
N HIS A 120 2.55 -13.60 6.13
CA HIS A 120 3.05 -14.88 6.65
C HIS A 120 2.72 -16.12 5.80
N HIS A 121 1.85 -15.98 4.81
CA HIS A 121 1.38 -17.06 3.95
C HIS A 121 2.12 -17.14 2.60
N ILE A 122 3.07 -16.24 2.31
CA ILE A 122 3.63 -16.09 0.95
C ILE A 122 5.11 -16.44 0.86
N ALA A 123 5.96 -16.10 1.84
CA ALA A 123 7.40 -16.39 1.77
C ALA A 123 8.13 -16.15 3.09
N ASP A 124 9.31 -16.74 3.24
CA ASP A 124 10.40 -16.20 4.06
C ASP A 124 11.18 -15.18 3.22
N ALA A 125 11.54 -14.04 3.81
CA ALA A 125 12.29 -13.00 3.12
C ALA A 125 13.61 -12.72 3.82
N ASP A 126 14.74 -12.84 3.09
CA ASP A 126 16.09 -12.62 3.64
C ASP A 126 16.27 -11.24 4.26
N TRP A 127 15.53 -10.23 3.81
CA TRP A 127 15.55 -8.88 4.34
C TRP A 127 14.75 -8.70 5.62
N ALA A 128 13.83 -9.61 5.94
CA ALA A 128 12.95 -9.54 7.12
C ALA A 128 13.69 -9.98 8.40
N GLN A 129 14.89 -9.41 8.59
CA GLN A 129 15.74 -9.64 9.75
C GLN A 129 15.51 -8.55 10.80
N GLY A 130 15.65 -8.92 12.07
CA GLY A 130 15.57 -7.98 13.18
C GLY A 130 14.17 -7.86 13.82
N VAL A 131 14.01 -6.84 14.65
CA VAL A 131 12.80 -6.66 15.46
C VAL A 131 11.70 -6.01 14.61
N PRO A 132 10.52 -6.65 14.49
CA PRO A 132 9.41 -6.06 13.74
C PRO A 132 8.87 -4.81 14.46
N VAL A 133 8.41 -3.85 13.66
CA VAL A 133 7.72 -2.65 14.16
C VAL A 133 6.36 -3.02 14.76
N ALA A 134 5.64 -3.90 14.09
CA ALA A 134 4.36 -4.42 14.55
C ALA A 134 3.98 -5.70 13.79
N GLN A 135 3.11 -6.50 14.40
CA GLN A 135 2.35 -7.55 13.71
C GLN A 135 0.87 -7.17 13.78
N ILE A 136 0.20 -7.10 12.63
CA ILE A 136 -1.22 -6.71 12.53
C ILE A 136 -1.91 -7.67 11.57
N GLY A 137 -2.78 -8.53 12.12
CA GLY A 137 -3.39 -9.61 11.34
C GLY A 137 -2.34 -10.61 10.89
N ASP A 138 -2.32 -10.94 9.60
CA ASP A 138 -1.34 -11.86 8.99
C ASP A 138 -0.11 -11.14 8.40
N HIS A 139 0.06 -9.84 8.70
CA HIS A 139 1.21 -9.04 8.28
C HIS A 139 2.15 -8.73 9.43
N THR A 140 3.45 -8.88 9.18
CA THR A 140 4.51 -8.31 10.02
C THR A 140 5.19 -7.16 9.30
N PHE A 141 5.34 -6.03 9.97
CA PHE A 141 5.86 -4.79 9.43
C PHE A 141 7.28 -4.52 9.94
N TYR A 142 8.17 -4.11 9.05
CA TYR A 142 9.58 -3.92 9.33
C TYR A 142 10.05 -2.55 8.88
N LYS A 143 11.04 -2.01 9.60
CA LYS A 143 11.88 -0.91 9.15
C LYS A 143 13.21 -1.49 8.73
N VAL A 144 13.52 -1.48 7.43
CA VAL A 144 14.75 -2.08 6.91
C VAL A 144 15.79 -0.99 6.71
N VAL A 145 16.93 -1.11 7.39
CA VAL A 145 17.94 -0.03 7.44
C VAL A 145 18.96 -0.11 6.30
N ASN A 146 19.03 -1.22 5.55
CA ASN A 146 19.92 -1.40 4.39
C ASN A 146 19.27 -2.38 3.38
N LEU A 147 18.91 -1.90 2.19
CA LEU A 147 18.50 -2.70 1.03
C LEU A 147 19.04 -2.09 -0.26
#